data_AF-A0A3M7QFD8-F1
#
_entry.id   AF-A0A3M7QFD8-F1
#
_cell.length_a   1.000
_cell.length_b   1.000
_cell.length_c   1.000
_cell.angle_alpha   90.00
_cell.angle_beta   90.00
_cell.angle_gamma   90.00
#
_symmetry.space_group_name_H-M   'P 1'
#
loop_
_entity.id
_entity.type
_entity.pdbx_description
1 polymer ?
#
loop_
_entity_poly.entity_id
_entity_poly.type
_entity_poly.pdbx_seq_one_letter_code
_entity_poly.pdbx_strand_id
1 'polypeptide(L)'
;MASEREKTSIPKVVEIMVQFLRIGVIDTLNEKYHAEVKIISKWKPLENFNRYDRNRYWNPELFIENALEEPKESIRYALVNEGNERYVVEKRRIKG
;
A
#
# COMPACT_ATOMS: atom_id res chain seq x y z
N MET A 1 0.66 -5.43 40.99
CA MET A 1 -0.61 -5.15 40.28
C MET A 1 -0.37 -3.83 39.55
N ALA A 2 -0.37 -3.71 38.22
CA ALA A 2 -1.01 -4.48 37.18
C ALA A 2 0.00 -4.87 36.07
N SER A 3 -0.27 -6.00 35.42
CA SER A 3 0.45 -6.51 34.28
C SER A 3 0.34 -5.53 33.10
N GLU A 4 1.46 -4.90 32.73
CA GLU A 4 1.65 -4.37 31.40
C GLU A 4 1.79 -5.58 30.48
N ARG A 5 0.64 -6.15 30.08
CA ARG A 5 0.61 -7.20 29.07
C ARG A 5 1.21 -6.57 27.83
N GLU A 6 2.41 -6.99 27.45
CA GLU A 6 2.88 -6.92 26.08
C GLU A 6 1.71 -7.36 25.20
N LYS A 7 1.05 -6.39 24.55
CA LYS A 7 0.14 -6.70 23.46
C LYS A 7 1.05 -7.27 22.39
N THR A 8 1.18 -8.58 22.36
CA THR A 8 1.83 -9.32 21.28
C THR A 8 1.03 -8.97 20.03
N SER A 9 1.44 -7.91 19.33
CA SER A 9 0.75 -7.42 18.15
C SER A 9 0.87 -8.52 17.12
N ILE A 10 -0.25 -9.13 16.75
CA ILE A 10 -0.29 -10.14 15.70
C ILE A 10 0.39 -9.53 14.46
N PRO A 11 1.45 -10.16 13.92
CA PRO A 11 2.16 -9.65 12.76
C PRO A 11 1.18 -9.46 11.59
N LYS A 12 1.23 -8.29 10.95
CA LYS A 12 0.39 -7.98 9.81
C LYS A 12 1.15 -8.34 8.54
N VAL A 13 0.57 -9.25 7.76
CA VAL A 13 1.12 -9.62 6.45
C VAL A 13 0.46 -8.74 5.39
N VAL A 14 1.30 -8.09 4.58
CA VAL A 14 0.87 -7.26 3.46
C VAL A 14 1.53 -7.82 2.21
N GLU A 15 0.71 -8.28 1.27
CA GLU A 15 1.17 -8.71 -0.05
C GLU A 15 1.27 -7.46 -0.94
N ILE A 16 2.38 -7.28 -1.63
CA ILE A 16 2.63 -6.10 -2.49
C ILE A 16 3.06 -6.58 -3.87
N MET A 17 2.46 -5.99 -4.90
CA MET A 17 2.86 -6.13 -6.29
C MET A 17 3.11 -4.74 -6.87
N VAL A 18 4.31 -4.54 -7.43
CA VAL A 18 4.68 -3.32 -8.15
C VAL A 18 4.71 -3.64 -9.65
N GLN A 19 3.97 -2.85 -10.42
CA GLN A 19 3.92 -2.95 -11.87
C GLN A 19 4.41 -1.64 -12.49
N PHE A 20 5.54 -1.68 -13.21
CA PHE A 20 5.96 -0.58 -14.06
C PHE A 20 5.08 -0.54 -15.30
N LEU A 21 4.34 0.55 -15.48
CA LEU A 21 3.48 0.76 -16.65
C LEU A 21 4.24 1.48 -17.76
N ARG A 22 5.14 2.40 -17.38
CA ARG A 22 6.01 3.12 -18.30
C ARG A 22 7.29 3.51 -17.58
N ILE A 23 8.42 3.40 -18.28
CA ILE A 23 9.68 4.02 -17.90
C ILE A 23 9.93 5.16 -18.90
N GLY A 24 10.25 6.34 -18.37
CA GLY A 24 10.47 7.58 -19.09
C GLY A 24 11.96 7.86 -19.29
N VAL A 25 12.32 9.15 -19.26
CA VAL A 25 13.70 9.59 -19.41
C VAL A 25 14.55 9.01 -18.28
N ILE A 26 15.69 8.44 -18.64
CA ILE A 26 16.70 7.93 -17.72
C ILE A 26 17.89 8.89 -17.82
N ASP A 27 18.20 9.56 -16.71
CA ASP A 27 19.35 10.44 -16.55
C ASP A 27 20.40 9.70 -15.72
N THR A 28 21.38 9.12 -16.41
CA THR A 28 22.43 8.32 -15.78
C THR A 28 23.46 9.16 -15.04
N LEU A 29 23.58 10.46 -15.36
CA LEU A 29 24.52 11.36 -14.67
C LEU A 29 23.98 11.73 -13.28
N ASN A 30 22.66 11.87 -13.16
CA ASN A 30 21.98 12.21 -11.91
C ASN A 30 21.25 11.01 -11.28
N GLU A 31 21.51 9.79 -11.77
CA GLU A 31 20.97 8.51 -11.26
C GLU A 31 19.44 8.51 -11.05
N LYS A 32 18.69 9.14 -11.96
CA LYS A 32 17.24 9.30 -11.84
C LYS A 32 16.51 8.86 -13.09
N TYR A 33 15.26 8.42 -12.92
CA TYR A 33 14.37 8.13 -14.03
C TYR A 33 12.94 8.53 -13.70
N HIS A 34 12.18 8.88 -14.72
CA HIS A 34 10.74 9.05 -14.62
C HIS A 34 10.04 7.70 -14.82
N ALA A 35 9.00 7.42 -14.08
CA ALA A 35 8.16 6.24 -14.27
C ALA A 35 6.69 6.48 -13.93
N GLU A 36 5.85 5.71 -14.62
CA GLU A 36 4.48 5.47 -14.19
C GLU A 36 4.40 4.08 -13.61
N VAL A 37 4.04 3.99 -12.33
CA VAL A 37 3.92 2.71 -11.62
C VAL A 37 2.53 2.52 -11.06
N LYS A 38 2.13 1.25 -10.98
CA LYS A 38 0.94 0.81 -10.29
C LYS A 38 1.37 -0.11 -9.16
N ILE A 39 1.07 0.27 -7.93
CA ILE A 39 1.29 -0.54 -6.74
C ILE A 39 -0.06 -1.11 -6.32
N ILE A 40 -0.14 -2.43 -6.18
CA ILE A 40 -1.29 -3.12 -5.61
C ILE A 40 -0.83 -3.77 -4.33
N SER A 41 -1.49 -3.46 -3.22
CA SER A 41 -1.26 -4.16 -1.96
C SER A 41 -2.54 -4.76 -1.41
N LYS A 42 -2.40 -5.89 -0.71
CA LYS A 42 -3.51 -6.67 -0.17
C LYS A 42 -3.19 -7.10 1.26
N TRP A 43 -4.15 -6.96 2.17
CA TRP A 43 -4.05 -7.45 3.55
C TRP A 43 -5.39 -7.94 4.07
N LYS A 44 -5.36 -8.85 5.05
CA LYS A 44 -6.57 -9.30 5.75
C LYS A 44 -7.01 -8.20 6.74
N PRO A 45 -8.30 -7.80 6.73
CA PRO A 45 -8.80 -6.85 7.71
C PRO A 45 -8.86 -7.50 9.11
N LEU A 46 -8.57 -6.73 10.15
CA LEU A 46 -8.67 -7.18 11.54
C LEU A 46 -10.13 -7.17 12.05
N GLU A 47 -10.96 -6.37 11.42
CA GLU A 47 -12.33 -6.10 11.84
C GLU A 47 -13.28 -6.46 10.70
N ASN A 48 -14.48 -6.89 11.07
CA ASN A 48 -15.55 -7.11 10.10
C ASN A 48 -16.27 -5.80 9.81
N PHE A 49 -16.09 -5.26 8.61
CA PHE A 49 -16.78 -4.06 8.15
C PHE A 49 -17.27 -4.22 6.71
N ASN A 50 -18.39 -3.57 6.38
CA ASN A 50 -18.97 -3.66 5.04
C ASN A 50 -18.29 -2.75 4.02
N ARG A 51 -17.63 -1.68 4.49
CA ARG A 51 -16.89 -0.72 3.69
C ARG A 51 -15.60 -0.35 4.40
N TYR A 52 -14.51 -0.32 3.65
CA TYR A 52 -13.22 0.11 4.16
C TYR A 52 -13.13 1.64 4.17
N ASP A 53 -12.64 2.18 5.28
CA ASP A 53 -12.30 3.60 5.46
C ASP A 53 -10.88 3.69 6.05
N ARG A 54 -9.97 4.28 5.27
CA ARG A 54 -8.56 4.42 5.64
C ARG A 54 -8.33 5.30 6.87
N ASN A 55 -9.27 6.19 7.19
CA ASN A 55 -9.15 7.12 8.31
C ASN A 55 -9.58 6.45 9.63
N ARG A 56 -10.32 5.34 9.53
CA ARG A 56 -10.86 4.61 10.67
C ARG A 56 -10.11 3.31 10.95
N TYR A 57 -9.69 2.63 9.89
CA TYR A 57 -9.09 1.30 9.99
C TYR A 57 -7.62 1.34 9.61
N TRP A 58 -6.84 0.42 10.18
CA TRP A 58 -5.43 0.30 9.88
C TRP A 58 -5.16 0.09 8.38
N ASN A 59 -4.06 0.70 7.91
CA ASN A 59 -3.53 0.58 6.56
C ASN A 59 -1.98 0.53 6.62
N PRO A 60 -1.30 0.00 5.59
CA PRO A 60 0.16 -0.15 5.60
C PRO A 60 0.95 1.14 5.33
N GLU A 61 0.29 2.27 5.06
CA GLU A 61 0.92 3.59 4.85
C GLU A 61 2.09 3.56 3.86
N LEU A 62 1.91 2.86 2.74
CA LEU A 62 2.98 2.70 1.74
C LEU A 62 3.46 4.06 1.23
N PHE A 63 4.75 4.16 0.93
CA PHE A 63 5.35 5.32 0.26
C PHE A 63 6.55 4.87 -0.58
N ILE A 64 6.96 5.69 -1.54
CA ILE A 64 8.22 5.49 -2.29
C ILE A 64 9.29 6.32 -1.60
N GLU A 65 10.23 5.66 -0.94
CA GLU A 65 11.31 6.31 -0.19
C GLU A 65 12.25 7.12 -1.10
N ASN A 66 12.56 6.59 -2.29
CA ASN A 66 13.49 7.19 -3.24
C ASN A 66 12.82 8.11 -4.28
N ALA A 67 11.63 8.63 -3.97
CA ALA A 67 11.01 9.66 -4.80
C ALA A 67 11.77 10.99 -4.64
N LEU A 68 12.31 11.53 -5.73
CA LEU A 68 13.07 12.79 -5.71
C LEU A 68 12.18 14.03 -5.58
N GLU A 69 10.92 13.90 -5.98
CA GLU A 69 9.89 14.93 -5.92
C GLU A 69 8.61 14.32 -5.33
N GLU A 70 7.62 15.13 -4.97
CA GLU A 70 6.30 14.64 -4.56
C GLU A 70 5.58 14.03 -5.77
N PRO A 71 5.41 12.70 -5.83
CA PRO A 71 4.84 12.08 -7.01
C PRO A 71 3.34 12.35 -7.09
N LYS A 72 2.80 12.40 -8.31
CA LYS A 72 1.35 12.49 -8.49
C LYS A 72 0.72 11.14 -8.23
N GLU A 73 0.08 10.99 -7.08
CA GLU A 73 -0.55 9.74 -6.67
C GLU A 73 -2.08 9.77 -6.76
N SER A 74 -2.65 8.62 -7.11
CA SER A 74 -4.07 8.34 -6.91
C SER A 74 -4.23 6.99 -6.23
N ILE A 75 -4.94 6.98 -5.11
CA ILE A 75 -5.10 5.80 -4.26
C ILE A 75 -6.58 5.41 -4.23
N ARG A 76 -6.87 4.13 -4.41
CA ARG A 76 -8.21 3.55 -4.28
C ARG A 76 -8.17 2.32 -3.40
N TYR A 77 -9.16 2.19 -2.53
CA TYR A 77 -9.34 1.03 -1.68
C TYR A 77 -10.58 0.25 -2.10
N ALA A 78 -10.50 -1.08 -2.03
CA ALA A 78 -11.62 -1.97 -2.26
C ALA A 78 -11.61 -3.11 -1.24
N LEU A 79 -12.79 -3.59 -0.90
CA LEU A 79 -12.96 -4.86 -0.21
C LEU A 79 -13.22 -5.94 -1.26
N VAL A 80 -12.41 -6.99 -1.24
CA VAL A 80 -12.49 -8.10 -2.18
C VAL A 80 -12.65 -9.39 -1.39
N ASN A 81 -13.58 -10.23 -1.84
CA ASN A 81 -13.74 -11.58 -1.33
C ASN A 81 -13.03 -12.54 -2.29
N GLU A 82 -12.12 -13.35 -1.76
CA GLU A 82 -11.40 -14.38 -2.50
C GLU A 82 -11.65 -15.72 -1.82
N GLY A 83 -12.55 -16.52 -2.38
CA GLY A 83 -13.06 -17.72 -1.71
C GLY A 83 -13.79 -17.35 -0.41
N ASN A 84 -13.39 -17.98 0.70
CA ASN A 84 -13.94 -17.71 2.03
C ASN A 84 -13.20 -16.58 2.78
N GLU A 85 -12.19 -15.98 2.16
CA GLU A 85 -11.36 -14.97 2.78
C GLU A 85 -11.71 -13.58 2.25
N ARG A 86 -11.56 -12.58 3.11
CA ARG A 86 -11.82 -11.18 2.77
C ARG A 86 -10.54 -10.39 2.89
N TYR A 87 -10.30 -9.52 1.92
CA TYR A 87 -9.12 -8.69 1.86
C TYR A 87 -9.47 -7.23 1.62
N VAL A 88 -8.66 -6.35 2.19
CA VAL A 88 -8.56 -4.96 1.73
C VAL A 88 -7.50 -4.93 0.64
N VAL A 89 -7.85 -4.33 -0.50
CA VAL A 89 -6.94 -4.10 -1.61
C VAL A 89 -6.75 -2.59 -1.78
N GLU A 90 -5.52 -2.11 -1.65
CA GLU A 90 -5.11 -0.77 -2.07
C GLU A 90 -4.55 -0.84 -3.49
N LYS A 91 -5.02 0.06 -4.36
CA LYS A 91 -4.47 0.27 -5.69
C LYS A 91 -4.00 1.71 -5.78
N ARG A 92 -2.69 1.88 -5.93
CA ARG A 92 -2.04 3.18 -6.11
C ARG A 92 -1.51 3.29 -7.53
N ARG A 93 -1.79 4.41 -8.19
CA ARG A 93 -1.18 4.78 -9.47
C ARG A 93 -0.37 6.05 -9.27
N ILE A 94 0.90 5.98 -9.63
CA ILE A 94 1.92 6.99 -9.34
C ILE A 94 2.54 7.42 -10.66
N LYS A 95 2.73 8.73 -10.83
CA LYS A 95 3.48 9.32 -11.93
C LYS A 95 4.51 10.27 -11.33
N GLY A 96 5.79 10.02 -11.62
CA GLY A 96 6.93 10.80 -11.12
C GLY A 96 8.13 10.62 -12.01
#